data_AF-A0A8T4QJN1-F1
#
_entry.id   AF-A0A8T4QJN1-F1
#
_cell.length_a   1.000
_cell.length_b   1.000
_cell.length_c   1.000
_cell.angle_alpha   90.00
_cell.angle_beta   90.00
_cell.angle_gamma   90.00
#
_symmetry.space_group_name_H-M   'P 1'
#
loop_
_entity.id
_entity.type
_entity.pdbx_description
1 polymer ?
#
loop_
_entity_poly.entity_id
_entity_poly.type
_entity_poly.pdbx_seq_one_letter_code
_entity_poly.pdbx_strand_id
1 'polypeptide(L)'
;MKLIIIQTIVALLLINIVFAVSSSEESGSSAVGVSQPIKGRVPPDLSNFPDMFIKNGVFDAVIVVGDKAPASDVIAQSNLVQFFVGYTGKSLVGSTKLSSEIESLNQNIISIGSACHNNVSWEIMVQPKQCDRWLEPGKAMILLYGYKDYVYMVIAGYSDKGTRDAVDVLINYDKRKLGGSNMLVDVDEPKPEINNSRTEEKTVEDNITIDFEKEKEKIISELNERISKSSQDSNKKVISPAISSQINKTKGKITSEQKQAIKVEQKGETSIIKRIINWFILLFK
;
A
#
# COMPACT_ATOMS: atom_id res chain seq x y z
N MET A 1 -12.21 -65.25 36.89
CA MET A 1 -11.20 -64.57 36.04
C MET A 1 -11.79 -63.74 34.88
N LYS A 2 -13.08 -63.90 34.49
CA LYS A 2 -13.73 -63.08 33.46
C LYS A 2 -14.31 -61.74 33.95
N LEU A 3 -14.44 -61.52 35.26
CA LEU A 3 -15.07 -60.30 35.82
C LEU A 3 -14.12 -59.11 35.96
N ILE A 4 -12.80 -59.33 36.01
CA ILE A 4 -11.81 -58.27 36.28
C ILE A 4 -11.45 -57.50 35.00
N ILE A 5 -11.61 -58.11 33.82
CA ILE A 5 -11.24 -57.47 32.54
C ILE A 5 -12.29 -56.43 32.08
N ILE A 6 -13.54 -56.54 32.52
CA ILE A 6 -14.61 -55.60 32.12
C ILE A 6 -14.50 -54.28 32.89
N GLN A 7 -14.03 -54.28 34.15
CA GLN A 7 -13.88 -53.05 34.93
C GLN A 7 -12.75 -52.14 34.42
N THR A 8 -11.66 -52.70 33.88
CA THR A 8 -10.54 -51.91 33.34
C THR A 8 -10.85 -51.26 31.99
N ILE A 9 -11.71 -51.86 31.16
CA ILE A 9 -12.09 -51.27 29.86
C ILE A 9 -13.08 -50.10 30.06
N VAL A 10 -13.99 -50.18 31.03
CA VAL A 10 -14.92 -49.07 31.33
C VAL A 10 -14.19 -47.85 31.92
N ALA A 11 -13.13 -48.08 32.72
CA ALA A 11 -12.32 -46.99 33.27
C ALA A 11 -11.51 -46.22 32.19
N LEU A 12 -11.02 -46.90 31.15
CA LEU A 12 -10.31 -46.24 30.04
C LEU A 12 -11.24 -45.45 29.10
N LEU A 13 -12.52 -45.83 28.99
CA LEU A 13 -13.49 -45.13 28.14
C LEU A 13 -14.02 -43.85 28.79
N LEU A 14 -14.00 -43.73 30.11
CA LEU A 14 -14.44 -42.51 30.82
C LEU A 14 -13.37 -41.40 30.87
N ILE A 15 -12.08 -41.73 30.68
CA ILE A 15 -11.00 -40.72 30.70
C ILE A 15 -11.01 -39.84 29.42
N ASN A 16 -11.60 -40.32 28.31
CA ASN A 16 -11.67 -39.54 27.06
C ASN A 16 -12.89 -38.62 26.95
N ILE A 17 -13.83 -38.61 27.91
CA ILE A 17 -15.04 -37.77 27.84
C ILE A 17 -14.89 -36.47 28.67
N VAL A 18 -13.84 -36.33 29.50
CA VAL A 18 -13.64 -35.14 30.35
C VAL A 18 -12.88 -34.00 29.63
N PHE A 19 -12.55 -34.14 28.34
CA PHE A 19 -11.85 -33.11 27.55
C PHE A 19 -12.73 -32.29 26.60
N ALA A 20 -14.06 -32.34 26.75
CA ALA A 20 -14.96 -31.45 26.04
C ALA A 20 -15.82 -30.67 27.04
N VAL A 21 -15.92 -29.35 26.83
CA VAL A 21 -16.62 -28.35 27.67
C VAL A 21 -15.74 -27.69 28.74
N SER A 22 -14.76 -26.91 28.25
CA SER A 22 -14.36 -25.66 28.91
C SER A 22 -14.76 -24.52 27.97
N SER A 23 -16.05 -24.19 27.96
CA SER A 23 -16.54 -22.91 27.45
C SER A 23 -16.19 -21.83 28.47
N SER A 24 -15.03 -21.19 28.28
CA SER A 24 -14.72 -19.94 28.98
C SER A 24 -15.58 -18.84 28.38
N GLU A 25 -16.63 -18.45 29.10
CA GLU A 25 -17.23 -17.12 28.99
C GLU A 25 -16.19 -16.11 29.47
N GLU A 26 -15.32 -15.65 28.57
CA GLU A 26 -14.60 -14.40 28.76
C GLU A 26 -15.60 -13.27 28.55
N SER A 27 -16.11 -12.74 29.66
CA SER A 27 -16.74 -11.43 29.71
C SER A 27 -15.78 -10.41 29.08
N GLY A 28 -16.16 -9.93 27.90
CA GLY A 28 -15.36 -9.05 27.05
C GLY A 28 -15.04 -7.71 27.71
N SER A 29 -13.87 -7.65 28.33
CA SER A 29 -13.07 -6.44 28.36
C SER A 29 -12.20 -6.49 27.10
N SER A 30 -12.59 -5.75 26.06
CA SER A 30 -11.86 -5.56 24.80
C SER A 30 -10.48 -4.94 25.05
N ALA A 31 -9.55 -5.72 25.60
CA ALA A 31 -8.14 -5.44 25.54
C ALA A 31 -7.71 -5.71 24.10
N VAL A 32 -7.67 -4.63 23.33
CA VAL A 32 -7.05 -4.56 22.02
C VAL A 32 -5.77 -5.40 22.04
N GLY A 33 -5.73 -6.46 21.22
CA GLY A 33 -4.57 -7.33 21.06
C GLY A 33 -3.42 -6.57 20.41
N VAL A 34 -2.79 -5.69 21.17
CA VAL A 34 -1.50 -5.09 20.85
C VAL A 34 -0.49 -6.23 20.99
N SER A 35 0.28 -6.49 19.94
CA SER A 35 1.36 -7.45 19.93
C SER A 35 2.22 -7.26 21.19
N GLN A 36 2.50 -8.37 21.89
CA GLN A 36 3.21 -8.29 23.18
C GLN A 36 4.52 -7.50 23.00
N PRO A 37 4.83 -6.55 23.90
CA PRO A 37 6.03 -5.74 23.81
C PRO A 37 7.26 -6.64 23.82
N ILE A 38 8.13 -6.47 22.82
CA ILE A 38 9.43 -7.15 22.78
C ILE A 38 10.18 -6.80 24.05
N LYS A 39 10.50 -7.82 24.86
CA LYS A 39 11.14 -7.67 26.18
C LYS A 39 12.40 -6.80 26.06
N GLY A 40 12.38 -5.63 26.70
CA GLY A 40 13.51 -4.69 26.75
C GLY A 40 13.38 -3.43 25.89
N ARG A 41 12.30 -3.27 25.11
CA ARG A 41 12.03 -2.03 24.37
C ARG A 41 10.86 -1.28 24.98
N VAL A 42 11.06 0.00 25.31
CA VAL A 42 9.96 0.90 25.70
C VAL A 42 9.04 1.01 24.49
N PRO A 43 7.72 0.75 24.62
CA PRO A 43 6.80 0.89 23.51
C PRO A 43 6.86 2.35 23.00
N PRO A 44 6.83 2.56 21.67
CA PRO A 44 6.82 3.90 21.12
C PRO A 44 5.60 4.68 21.66
N ASP A 45 5.84 5.96 21.95
CA ASP A 45 4.85 6.85 22.56
C ASP A 45 4.67 8.08 21.66
N LEU A 46 3.41 8.42 21.38
CA LEU A 46 3.00 9.53 20.52
C LEU A 46 3.46 10.89 21.04
N SER A 47 3.79 11.01 22.33
CA SER A 47 4.41 12.22 22.89
C SER A 47 5.78 12.54 22.29
N ASN A 48 6.47 11.56 21.68
CA ASN A 48 7.73 11.75 20.97
C ASN A 48 7.53 12.12 19.48
N PHE A 49 6.30 12.38 19.04
CA PHE A 49 6.04 12.84 17.68
C PHE A 49 6.38 14.33 17.54
N PRO A 50 7.02 14.76 16.44
CA PRO A 50 7.43 13.98 15.27
C PRO A 50 8.84 13.39 15.34
N ASP A 51 9.59 13.68 16.41
CA ASP A 51 11.03 13.40 16.53
C ASP A 51 11.39 11.92 16.39
N MET A 52 10.47 11.00 16.71
CA MET A 52 10.69 9.56 16.51
C MET A 52 10.97 9.16 15.04
N PHE A 53 10.59 10.00 14.07
CA PHE A 53 10.86 9.80 12.64
C PHE A 53 11.99 10.69 12.12
N ILE A 54 12.71 11.39 13.00
CA ILE A 54 13.77 12.30 12.63
C ILE A 54 15.10 11.78 13.17
N LYS A 55 16.08 11.64 12.28
CA LYS A 55 17.45 11.25 12.62
C LYS A 55 18.43 12.26 12.06
N ASN A 56 19.25 12.84 12.93
CA ASN A 56 20.23 13.88 12.55
C ASN A 56 19.58 15.06 11.80
N GLY A 57 18.36 15.44 12.20
CA GLY A 57 17.58 16.50 11.55
C GLY A 57 17.16 16.17 10.12
N VAL A 58 17.08 14.89 9.75
CA VAL A 58 16.56 14.39 8.47
C VAL A 58 15.39 13.46 8.76
N PHE A 59 14.34 13.53 7.94
CA PHE A 59 13.25 12.56 8.00
C PHE A 59 13.76 11.16 7.64
N ASP A 60 13.63 10.21 8.57
CA ASP A 60 14.15 8.84 8.50
C ASP A 60 12.99 7.84 8.56
N ALA A 61 12.04 7.98 7.63
CA ALA A 61 10.92 7.07 7.46
C ALA A 61 10.39 7.10 6.03
N VAL A 62 9.55 6.12 5.70
CA VAL A 62 8.73 6.12 4.48
C VAL A 62 7.26 6.31 4.84
N ILE A 63 6.55 7.12 4.06
CA ILE A 63 5.11 7.35 4.20
C ILE A 63 4.41 6.53 3.13
N VAL A 64 3.60 5.57 3.55
CA VAL A 64 3.02 4.56 2.67
C VAL A 64 1.51 4.75 2.58
N VAL A 65 0.97 4.69 1.37
CA VAL A 65 -0.47 4.56 1.11
C VAL A 65 -0.76 3.25 0.40
N GLY A 66 -1.98 2.75 0.56
CA GLY A 66 -2.42 1.53 -0.12
C GLY A 66 -2.48 1.67 -1.65
N ASP A 67 -2.25 0.57 -2.38
CA ASP A 67 -2.35 0.56 -3.85
C ASP A 67 -3.78 0.84 -4.34
N LYS A 68 -4.77 0.52 -3.50
CA LYS A 68 -6.20 0.79 -3.71
C LYS A 68 -6.73 1.86 -2.76
N ALA A 69 -5.84 2.69 -2.22
CA ALA A 69 -6.24 3.72 -1.29
C ALA A 69 -7.17 4.75 -1.97
N PRO A 70 -8.19 5.25 -1.25
CA PRO A 70 -8.98 6.36 -1.75
C PRO A 70 -8.11 7.61 -1.94
N ALA A 71 -8.57 8.54 -2.77
CA ALA A 71 -7.84 9.79 -3.04
C ALA A 71 -7.60 10.62 -1.76
N SER A 72 -8.47 10.47 -0.76
CA SER A 72 -8.34 11.10 0.56
C SER A 72 -7.06 10.69 1.28
N ASP A 73 -6.63 9.42 1.21
CA ASP A 73 -5.38 8.93 1.81
C ASP A 73 -4.15 9.56 1.12
N VAL A 74 -4.19 9.74 -0.20
CA VAL A 74 -3.10 10.37 -0.97
C VAL A 74 -2.98 11.86 -0.62
N ILE A 75 -4.12 12.54 -0.41
CA ILE A 75 -4.15 13.92 0.08
C ILE A 75 -3.58 13.98 1.50
N ALA A 76 -3.98 13.06 2.38
CA ALA A 76 -3.47 12.97 3.75
C ALA A 76 -1.95 12.74 3.77
N GLN A 77 -1.44 11.84 2.92
CA GLN A 77 0.00 11.65 2.71
C GLN A 77 0.69 12.95 2.29
N SER A 78 0.12 13.68 1.33
CA SER A 78 0.68 14.94 0.84
C SER A 78 0.75 16.01 1.94
N ASN A 79 -0.29 16.13 2.76
CA ASN A 79 -0.30 17.05 3.90
C ASN A 79 0.77 16.69 4.93
N LEU A 80 0.93 15.40 5.24
CA LEU A 80 1.93 14.94 6.19
C LEU A 80 3.36 15.15 5.67
N VAL A 81 3.59 14.94 4.37
CA VAL A 81 4.87 15.27 3.71
C VAL A 81 5.17 16.76 3.87
N GLN A 82 4.20 17.64 3.59
CA GLN A 82 4.39 19.08 3.73
C GLN A 82 4.72 19.48 5.17
N PHE A 83 4.06 18.85 6.15
CA PHE A 83 4.38 19.04 7.56
C PHE A 83 5.85 18.69 7.86
N PHE A 84 6.34 17.54 7.44
CA PHE A 84 7.73 17.14 7.69
C PHE A 84 8.76 18.00 6.92
N VAL A 85 8.43 18.46 5.71
CA VAL A 85 9.25 19.45 4.99
C VAL A 85 9.36 20.74 5.80
N GLY A 86 8.23 21.25 6.32
CA GLY A 86 8.21 22.42 7.19
C GLY A 86 8.96 22.22 8.51
N TYR A 87 8.83 21.02 9.11
CA TYR A 87 9.47 20.67 10.37
C TYR A 87 10.99 20.56 10.26
N THR A 88 11.48 19.90 9.21
CA THR A 88 12.91 19.62 9.03
C THR A 88 13.66 20.66 8.21
N GLY A 89 12.94 21.47 7.43
CA GLY A 89 13.52 22.36 6.43
C GLY A 89 14.20 21.64 5.26
N LYS A 90 13.93 20.33 5.08
CA LYS A 90 14.54 19.48 4.05
C LYS A 90 13.50 18.86 3.13
N SER A 91 13.92 18.54 1.90
CA SER A 91 13.07 17.87 0.92
C SER A 91 12.87 16.40 1.29
N LEU A 92 11.66 15.88 1.08
CA LEU A 92 11.24 14.49 1.33
C LEU A 92 11.05 13.69 0.02
N VAL A 93 11.71 14.10 -1.07
CA VAL A 93 11.60 13.41 -2.37
C VAL A 93 12.01 11.94 -2.22
N GLY A 94 11.10 11.05 -2.62
CA GLY A 94 11.30 9.60 -2.56
C GLY A 94 10.87 8.94 -1.23
N SER A 95 10.48 9.72 -0.22
CA SER A 95 9.99 9.18 1.06
C SER A 95 8.53 8.70 0.99
N THR A 96 7.79 9.01 -0.07
CA THR A 96 6.42 8.53 -0.29
C THR A 96 6.42 7.28 -1.14
N LYS A 97 5.64 6.27 -0.73
CA LYS A 97 5.56 4.97 -1.40
C LYS A 97 4.13 4.45 -1.49
N LEU A 98 3.86 3.66 -2.51
CA LEU A 98 2.73 2.75 -2.54
C LEU A 98 3.04 1.49 -1.74
N SER A 99 2.01 0.84 -1.23
CA SER A 99 2.14 -0.40 -0.45
C SER A 99 2.87 -1.49 -1.23
N SER A 100 2.67 -1.59 -2.55
CA SER A 100 3.36 -2.57 -3.40
C SER A 100 4.86 -2.29 -3.62
N GLU A 101 5.34 -1.08 -3.33
CA GLU A 101 6.76 -0.73 -3.42
C GLU A 101 7.55 -1.08 -2.15
N ILE A 102 6.86 -1.51 -1.09
CA ILE A 102 7.49 -1.87 0.18
C ILE A 102 7.82 -3.36 0.18
N GLU A 103 9.10 -3.67 -0.07
CA GLU A 103 9.59 -5.06 -0.07
C GLU A 103 9.83 -5.61 1.35
N SER A 104 10.08 -4.75 2.33
CA SER A 104 10.29 -5.16 3.71
C SER A 104 9.92 -4.08 4.73
N LEU A 105 9.52 -4.52 5.92
CA LEU A 105 9.23 -3.65 7.07
C LEU A 105 10.48 -3.23 7.87
N ASN A 106 11.71 -3.57 7.43
CA ASN A 106 12.92 -3.24 8.20
C ASN A 106 13.35 -1.76 8.05
N GLN A 107 12.44 -0.83 8.31
CA GLN A 107 12.62 0.63 8.23
C GLN A 107 11.49 1.33 9.02
N ASN A 108 11.65 2.60 9.38
CA ASN A 108 10.51 3.32 9.99
C ASN A 108 9.43 3.58 8.93
N ILE A 109 8.17 3.36 9.30
CA ILE A 109 7.04 3.43 8.37
C ILE A 109 5.91 4.25 9.00
N ILE A 110 5.35 5.17 8.22
CA ILE A 110 4.06 5.79 8.52
C ILE A 110 3.08 5.30 7.45
N SER A 111 2.23 4.35 7.81
CA SER A 111 1.23 3.76 6.94
C SER A 111 -0.11 4.49 7.08
N ILE A 112 -0.57 5.10 6.01
CA ILE A 112 -1.85 5.82 5.92
C ILE A 112 -2.86 4.94 5.21
N GLY A 113 -4.05 4.84 5.80
CA GLY A 113 -5.16 4.04 5.31
C GLY A 113 -5.33 2.73 6.07
N SER A 114 -6.56 2.21 6.01
CA SER A 114 -6.95 0.98 6.68
C SER A 114 -6.25 -0.25 6.10
N ALA A 115 -6.20 -1.31 6.91
CA ALA A 115 -5.73 -2.63 6.52
C ALA A 115 -6.54 -3.25 5.35
N CYS A 116 -7.72 -2.72 4.99
CA CYS A 116 -8.55 -3.26 3.92
C CYS A 116 -8.03 -2.91 2.52
N HIS A 117 -7.31 -1.80 2.39
CA HIS A 117 -6.77 -1.31 1.11
C HIS A 117 -5.27 -0.99 1.16
N ASN A 118 -4.62 -1.17 2.31
CA ASN A 118 -3.18 -1.00 2.50
C ASN A 118 -2.56 -2.27 3.12
N ASN A 119 -1.79 -3.02 2.33
CA ASN A 119 -1.17 -4.28 2.75
C ASN A 119 -0.09 -4.06 3.82
N VAL A 120 0.61 -2.92 3.79
CA VAL A 120 1.60 -2.57 4.82
C VAL A 120 0.92 -2.34 6.17
N SER A 121 -0.21 -1.61 6.21
CA SER A 121 -1.03 -1.51 7.42
C SER A 121 -1.48 -2.88 7.93
N TRP A 122 -1.93 -3.76 7.02
CA TRP A 122 -2.34 -5.13 7.34
C TRP A 122 -1.21 -5.95 7.97
N GLU A 123 0.01 -5.88 7.43
CA GLU A 123 1.17 -6.60 7.94
C GLU A 123 1.62 -6.06 9.30
N ILE A 124 1.71 -4.73 9.46
CA ILE A 124 2.06 -4.08 10.74
C ILE A 124 1.08 -4.48 11.85
N MET A 125 -0.21 -4.57 11.52
CA MET A 125 -1.28 -4.94 12.46
C MET A 125 -1.38 -6.45 12.71
N VAL A 126 -0.40 -7.24 12.24
CA VAL A 126 -0.33 -8.70 12.41
C VAL A 126 -1.55 -9.42 11.81
N GLN A 127 -1.90 -9.03 10.58
CA GLN A 127 -2.91 -9.71 9.75
C GLN A 127 -4.25 -9.94 10.48
N PRO A 128 -4.95 -8.85 10.86
CA PRO A 128 -6.18 -8.97 11.64
C PRO A 128 -7.25 -9.73 10.87
N LYS A 129 -7.95 -10.70 11.49
CA LYS A 129 -9.00 -11.50 10.80
C LYS A 129 -10.03 -10.65 10.04
N GLN A 130 -10.31 -9.44 10.52
CA GLN A 130 -11.16 -8.43 9.90
C GLN A 130 -10.35 -7.13 9.84
N CYS A 131 -10.21 -6.57 8.63
CA CYS A 131 -9.35 -5.41 8.37
C CYS A 131 -9.88 -4.09 8.96
N ASP A 132 -11.16 -4.05 9.31
CA ASP A 132 -11.92 -2.88 9.76
C ASP A 132 -12.42 -3.00 11.20
N ARG A 133 -12.12 -4.10 11.92
CA ARG A 133 -12.69 -4.38 13.26
C ARG A 133 -12.42 -3.32 14.33
N TRP A 134 -11.49 -2.42 14.07
CA TRP A 134 -11.07 -1.34 14.98
C TRP A 134 -11.53 0.05 14.53
N LEU A 135 -12.24 0.11 13.41
CA LEU A 135 -12.74 1.33 12.81
C LEU A 135 -14.24 1.38 13.08
N GLU A 136 -14.61 2.14 14.10
CA GLU A 136 -16.01 2.43 14.40
C GLU A 136 -16.49 3.65 13.61
N PRO A 137 -17.78 3.71 13.19
CA PRO A 137 -18.33 4.91 12.57
C PRO A 137 -18.09 6.17 13.40
N GLY A 138 -17.59 7.23 12.76
CA GLY A 138 -17.23 8.49 13.41
C GLY A 138 -15.92 8.43 14.22
N LYS A 139 -15.09 7.42 14.03
CA LYS A 139 -13.77 7.30 14.66
C LYS A 139 -12.66 7.15 13.63
N ALA A 140 -11.48 7.59 14.04
CA ALA A 140 -10.21 7.25 13.42
C ALA A 140 -9.20 6.87 14.50
N MET A 141 -8.11 6.21 14.10
CA MET A 141 -7.09 5.71 15.00
C MET A 141 -5.69 6.05 14.50
N ILE A 142 -4.80 6.27 15.47
CA ILE A 142 -3.36 6.40 15.28
C ILE A 142 -2.71 5.36 16.19
N LEU A 143 -2.08 4.35 15.58
CA LEU A 143 -1.45 3.24 16.29
C LEU A 143 0.06 3.31 16.10
N LEU A 144 0.81 3.18 17.19
CA LEU A 144 2.26 3.05 17.19
C LEU A 144 2.66 1.63 17.56
N TYR A 145 3.55 1.07 16.74
CA TYR A 145 4.17 -0.24 16.97
C TYR A 145 5.68 -0.09 16.97
N GLY A 146 6.34 -0.79 17.88
CA GLY A 146 7.79 -0.90 17.90
C GLY A 146 8.21 -2.32 17.52
N TYR A 147 9.04 -2.46 16.50
CA TYR A 147 9.62 -3.76 16.11
C TYR A 147 11.11 -3.64 15.85
N LYS A 148 11.92 -4.44 16.56
CA LYS A 148 13.39 -4.37 16.56
C LYS A 148 13.92 -2.97 16.88
N ASP A 149 14.41 -2.24 15.87
CA ASP A 149 14.92 -0.87 15.94
C ASP A 149 14.01 0.13 15.22
N TYR A 150 12.90 -0.33 14.63
CA TYR A 150 12.00 0.50 13.84
C TYR A 150 10.72 0.87 14.56
N VAL A 151 10.15 2.01 14.18
CA VAL A 151 8.85 2.50 14.60
C VAL A 151 7.89 2.46 13.42
N TYR A 152 6.73 1.86 13.62
CA TYR A 152 5.64 1.88 12.65
C TYR A 152 4.48 2.68 13.21
N MET A 153 3.92 3.57 12.41
CA MET A 153 2.68 4.27 12.70
C MET A 153 1.63 3.86 11.69
N VAL A 154 0.44 3.46 12.15
CA VAL A 154 -0.73 3.21 11.30
C VAL A 154 -1.76 4.28 11.59
N ILE A 155 -2.20 4.98 10.55
CA ILE A 155 -3.20 6.05 10.61
C ILE A 155 -4.37 5.64 9.74
N ALA A 156 -5.54 5.42 10.33
CA ALA A 156 -6.71 4.97 9.59
C ALA A 156 -8.00 5.52 10.21
N GLY A 157 -8.89 6.05 9.37
CA GLY A 157 -10.26 6.36 9.72
C GLY A 157 -11.22 5.28 9.27
N TYR A 158 -12.39 5.21 9.91
CA TYR A 158 -13.52 4.46 9.37
C TYR A 158 -13.95 4.99 8.00
N SER A 159 -13.82 6.29 7.81
CA SER A 159 -14.10 7.00 6.57
C SER A 159 -12.84 7.70 6.04
N ASP A 160 -12.91 8.05 4.76
CA ASP A 160 -11.96 8.93 4.08
C ASP A 160 -11.67 10.24 4.83
N LYS A 161 -12.71 10.87 5.37
CA LYS A 161 -12.58 12.09 6.17
C LYS A 161 -11.91 11.78 7.51
N GLY A 162 -12.26 10.68 8.16
CA GLY A 162 -11.63 10.25 9.41
C GLY A 162 -10.12 10.05 9.27
N THR A 163 -9.65 9.44 8.17
CA THR A 163 -8.20 9.29 7.93
C THR A 163 -7.51 10.65 7.83
N ARG A 164 -8.13 11.60 7.11
CA ARG A 164 -7.60 12.96 6.98
C ARG A 164 -7.59 13.70 8.32
N ASP A 165 -8.67 13.63 9.08
CA ASP A 165 -8.79 14.27 10.39
C ASP A 165 -7.74 13.70 11.38
N ALA A 166 -7.45 12.40 11.31
CA ALA A 166 -6.40 11.79 12.12
C ALA A 166 -4.99 12.28 11.72
N VAL A 167 -4.72 12.48 10.43
CA VAL A 167 -3.47 13.13 9.99
C VAL A 167 -3.41 14.58 10.45
N ASP A 168 -4.52 15.32 10.38
CA ASP A 168 -4.57 16.72 10.83
C ASP A 168 -4.32 16.84 12.34
N VAL A 169 -4.72 15.85 13.14
CA VAL A 169 -4.36 15.75 14.57
C VAL A 169 -2.84 15.68 14.77
N LEU A 170 -2.13 14.88 13.96
CA LEU A 170 -0.66 14.78 14.01
C LEU A 170 0.02 16.07 13.55
N ILE A 171 -0.46 16.68 12.47
CA ILE A 171 0.10 17.94 11.96
C ILE A 171 -0.02 19.06 13.00
N ASN A 172 -1.09 19.05 13.81
CA ASN A 172 -1.33 19.99 14.89
C ASN A 172 -0.95 19.41 16.27
N TYR A 173 0.11 18.60 16.34
CA TYR A 173 0.55 17.96 17.58
C TYR A 173 0.91 18.96 18.69
N ASP A 174 1.35 20.18 18.35
CA ASP A 174 1.68 21.24 19.30
C ASP A 174 0.46 21.75 20.08
N LYS A 175 -0.73 21.64 19.49
CA LYS A 175 -2.00 22.08 20.09
C LYS A 175 -2.69 20.98 20.90
N ARG A 176 -2.18 19.75 20.87
CA ARG A 176 -2.83 18.57 21.45
C ARG A 176 -1.85 17.79 22.30
N LYS A 177 -2.31 17.21 23.41
CA LYS A 177 -1.47 16.29 24.18
C LYS A 177 -1.51 14.92 23.52
N LEU A 178 -0.55 14.67 22.64
CA LEU A 178 -0.30 13.34 22.11
C LEU A 178 0.39 12.48 23.18
N GLY A 179 0.01 11.21 23.29
CA GLY A 179 0.61 10.30 24.25
C GLY A 179 0.15 8.85 24.07
N GLY A 180 0.92 7.93 24.64
CA GLY A 180 0.67 6.50 24.53
C GLY A 180 0.94 5.94 23.13
N SER A 181 0.67 4.66 22.96
CA SER A 181 0.89 3.93 21.69
C SER A 181 -0.36 3.81 20.83
N ASN A 182 -1.52 4.26 21.31
CA ASN A 182 -2.78 4.23 20.59
C ASN A 182 -3.58 5.47 20.95
N MET A 183 -4.07 6.17 19.93
CA MET A 183 -4.97 7.30 20.07
C MET A 183 -6.18 7.13 19.16
N LEU A 184 -7.37 7.29 19.73
CA LEU A 184 -8.61 7.40 18.99
C LEU A 184 -8.92 8.88 18.75
N VAL A 185 -9.40 9.18 17.55
CA VAL A 185 -9.79 10.52 17.10
C VAL A 185 -11.29 10.49 16.80
N ASP A 186 -12.04 11.37 17.44
CA ASP A 186 -13.43 11.62 17.12
C ASP A 186 -13.53 12.38 15.80
N VAL A 187 -14.32 11.84 14.88
CA VAL A 187 -14.56 12.42 13.56
C VAL A 187 -15.99 12.95 13.56
N ASP A 188 -16.13 14.26 13.31
CA ASP A 188 -17.44 14.87 13.15
C ASP A 188 -18.03 14.43 11.82
N GLU A 189 -18.87 13.40 11.89
CA GLU A 189 -19.60 12.82 10.77
C GLU A 189 -21.04 12.56 11.17
N PRO A 190 -22.00 12.81 10.24
CA PRO A 190 -23.35 12.38 10.46
C PRO A 190 -23.34 10.86 10.61
N LYS A 191 -23.74 10.39 11.80
CA LYS A 191 -23.91 8.95 12.01
C LYS A 191 -24.84 8.45 10.92
N PRO A 192 -24.49 7.37 10.19
CA PRO A 192 -25.40 6.81 9.21
C PRO A 192 -26.68 6.48 9.97
N GLU A 193 -27.76 7.20 9.67
CA GLU A 193 -29.08 6.81 10.14
C GLU A 193 -29.30 5.43 9.56
N ILE A 194 -29.25 4.42 10.42
CA ILE A 194 -29.65 3.06 10.07
C ILE A 194 -31.15 3.15 9.85
N ASN A 195 -31.52 3.62 8.67
CA ASN A 195 -32.85 3.47 8.16
C ASN A 195 -33.01 1.97 8.04
N ASN A 196 -33.69 1.38 9.04
CA ASN A 196 -34.23 0.01 9.05
C ASN A 196 -35.26 -0.19 7.92
N SER A 197 -35.08 0.50 6.80
CA SER A 197 -35.45 0.04 5.48
C SER A 197 -34.69 -1.27 5.27
N ARG A 198 -35.26 -2.33 5.83
CA ARG A 198 -35.23 -3.68 5.26
C ARG A 198 -35.70 -3.48 3.82
N THR A 199 -34.78 -3.08 2.94
CA THR A 199 -34.92 -3.27 1.52
C THR A 199 -35.02 -4.77 1.44
N GLU A 200 -36.25 -5.28 1.33
CA GLU A 200 -36.48 -6.64 0.88
C GLU A 200 -35.54 -6.79 -0.30
N GLU A 201 -34.53 -7.65 -0.11
CA GLU A 201 -33.71 -8.17 -1.18
C GLU A 201 -34.69 -8.90 -2.09
N LYS A 202 -35.38 -8.14 -2.94
CA LYS A 202 -36.03 -8.67 -4.11
C LYS A 202 -34.89 -9.31 -4.85
N THR A 203 -34.88 -10.63 -4.82
CA THR A 203 -34.16 -11.48 -5.74
C THR A 203 -34.41 -10.92 -7.14
N VAL A 204 -33.48 -10.11 -7.63
CA VAL A 204 -33.39 -9.76 -9.04
C VAL A 204 -32.76 -10.97 -9.72
N GLU A 205 -33.48 -12.09 -9.69
CA GLU A 205 -33.09 -13.31 -10.41
C GLU A 205 -33.70 -13.35 -11.81
N ASP A 206 -34.66 -12.48 -12.15
CA ASP A 206 -35.28 -12.53 -13.47
C ASP A 206 -35.15 -11.21 -14.25
N ASN A 207 -34.49 -11.32 -15.40
CA ASN A 207 -34.52 -10.43 -16.57
C ASN A 207 -33.50 -9.29 -16.67
N ILE A 208 -32.22 -9.56 -16.39
CA ILE A 208 -31.13 -8.87 -17.08
C ILE A 208 -30.38 -9.87 -17.97
N THR A 209 -31.07 -10.36 -18.99
CA THR A 209 -30.39 -10.87 -20.19
C THR A 209 -29.93 -9.66 -20.99
N ILE A 210 -28.85 -9.02 -20.54
CA ILE A 210 -28.12 -8.11 -21.42
C ILE A 210 -27.58 -8.99 -22.54
N ASP A 211 -28.09 -8.75 -23.74
CA ASP A 211 -27.76 -9.45 -24.97
C ASP A 211 -26.32 -9.10 -25.39
N PHE A 212 -25.34 -9.65 -24.65
CA PHE A 212 -23.91 -9.45 -24.89
C PHE A 212 -23.50 -9.89 -26.31
N GLU A 213 -24.25 -10.79 -26.94
CA GLU A 213 -24.04 -11.20 -28.33
C GLU A 213 -24.33 -10.04 -29.28
N LYS A 214 -25.43 -9.29 -29.05
CA LYS A 214 -25.79 -8.13 -29.89
C LYS A 214 -24.82 -6.96 -29.78
N GLU A 215 -24.26 -6.72 -28.59
CA GLU A 215 -23.25 -5.67 -28.40
C GLU A 215 -21.88 -6.08 -29.00
N LYS A 216 -21.55 -7.38 -28.93
CA LYS A 216 -20.36 -7.95 -29.57
C LYS A 216 -20.42 -7.85 -31.10
N GLU A 217 -21.56 -8.14 -31.73
CA GLU A 217 -21.72 -7.97 -33.19
C GLU A 217 -21.62 -6.51 -33.63
N LYS A 218 -22.13 -5.57 -32.83
CA LYS A 218 -22.02 -4.13 -33.10
C LYS A 218 -20.55 -3.67 -33.09
N ILE A 219 -19.77 -4.11 -32.10
CA ILE A 219 -18.34 -3.76 -32.01
C ILE A 219 -17.55 -4.37 -33.19
N ILE A 220 -17.82 -5.64 -33.56
CA ILE A 220 -17.13 -6.30 -34.67
C ILE A 220 -17.43 -5.60 -36.01
N SER A 221 -18.68 -5.19 -36.24
CA SER A 221 -19.06 -4.49 -37.47
C SER A 221 -18.41 -3.11 -37.59
N GLU A 222 -18.37 -2.32 -36.50
CA GLU A 222 -17.65 -1.03 -36.48
C GLU A 222 -16.15 -1.19 -36.73
N LEU A 223 -15.51 -2.22 -36.17
CA LEU A 223 -14.08 -2.49 -36.39
C LEU A 223 -13.77 -2.83 -37.85
N ASN A 224 -14.59 -3.67 -38.48
CA ASN A 224 -14.41 -4.06 -39.88
C ASN A 224 -14.59 -2.86 -40.84
N GLU A 225 -15.52 -1.96 -40.53
CA GLU A 225 -15.69 -0.71 -41.30
C GLU A 225 -14.45 0.20 -41.19
N ARG A 226 -13.83 0.31 -40.01
CA ARG A 226 -12.60 1.10 -39.84
C ARG A 226 -11.41 0.50 -40.58
N ILE A 227 -11.27 -0.83 -40.56
CA ILE A 227 -10.18 -1.53 -41.26
C ILE A 227 -10.30 -1.35 -42.78
N SER A 228 -11.50 -1.50 -43.34
CA SER A 228 -11.73 -1.31 -44.78
C SER A 228 -11.44 0.12 -45.27
N LYS A 229 -11.78 1.14 -44.48
CA LYS A 229 -11.43 2.55 -44.78
C LYS A 229 -9.91 2.77 -44.74
N SER A 230 -9.19 2.17 -43.79
CA SER A 230 -7.73 2.32 -43.68
C SER A 230 -6.94 1.69 -44.83
N SER A 231 -7.46 0.64 -45.45
CA SER A 231 -6.81 -0.06 -46.58
C SER A 231 -6.96 0.66 -47.92
N GLN A 232 -7.91 1.61 -48.05
CA GLN A 232 -8.08 2.40 -49.27
C GLN A 232 -7.17 3.63 -49.32
N ASP A 233 -6.79 4.19 -48.18
CA ASP A 233 -5.86 5.33 -48.11
C ASP A 233 -4.39 4.94 -48.32
N SER A 234 -4.04 3.69 -48.11
CA SER A 234 -2.66 3.20 -48.27
C SER A 234 -2.25 2.89 -49.71
N ASN A 235 -3.19 2.93 -50.68
CA ASN A 235 -2.90 2.68 -52.10
C ASN A 235 -2.96 3.93 -52.99
N LYS A 236 -3.07 5.13 -52.40
CA LYS A 236 -3.01 6.42 -53.11
C LYS A 236 -1.97 7.36 -52.50
N LYS A 237 -0.74 6.88 -52.31
CA LYS A 237 0.43 7.76 -52.28
C LYS A 237 1.37 7.40 -53.41
N VAL A 238 1.04 7.98 -54.56
CA VAL A 238 1.92 8.19 -55.71
C VAL A 238 3.28 8.64 -55.18
N ILE A 239 4.28 7.81 -55.45
CA ILE A 239 5.69 8.15 -55.36
C ILE A 239 5.91 9.34 -56.31
N SER A 240 6.06 10.54 -55.75
CA SER A 240 6.56 11.68 -56.52
C SER A 240 8.08 11.48 -56.73
N PRO A 241 8.60 11.50 -57.97
CA PRO A 241 10.01 11.24 -58.28
C PRO A 241 11.02 12.30 -57.77
N ALA A 242 10.62 13.25 -56.92
CA ALA A 242 11.44 14.42 -56.59
C ALA A 242 12.44 14.24 -55.43
N ILE A 243 12.53 13.06 -54.79
CA ILE A 243 13.37 12.86 -53.57
C ILE A 243 14.55 11.89 -53.80
N SER A 244 14.81 11.40 -55.02
CA SER A 244 16.00 10.57 -55.29
C SER A 244 17.29 11.39 -55.53
N SER A 245 17.22 12.71 -55.71
CA SER A 245 18.40 13.54 -56.03
C SER A 245 19.06 14.23 -54.82
N GLN A 246 18.50 14.14 -53.61
CA GLN A 246 19.09 14.77 -52.41
C GLN A 246 19.77 13.77 -51.45
N ILE A 247 19.55 12.47 -51.59
CA ILE A 247 20.14 11.46 -50.69
C ILE A 247 21.61 11.12 -51.06
N ASN A 248 22.05 11.40 -52.28
CA ASN A 248 23.43 11.16 -52.72
C ASN A 248 24.38 12.35 -52.50
N LYS A 249 23.95 13.44 -51.86
CA LYS A 249 24.79 14.63 -51.60
C LYS A 249 25.24 14.82 -50.14
N THR A 250 24.82 13.94 -49.22
CA THR A 250 25.13 14.07 -47.78
C THR A 250 25.88 12.86 -47.20
N LYS A 251 26.45 11.99 -48.05
CA LYS A 251 27.38 10.91 -47.65
C LYS A 251 28.86 11.28 -47.77
N GLY A 252 29.17 12.56 -47.95
CA GLY A 252 30.54 13.02 -48.16
C GLY A 252 30.89 14.32 -47.44
N LYS A 253 30.46 14.52 -46.18
CA LYS A 253 30.98 15.64 -45.36
C LYS A 253 30.69 15.54 -43.86
N ILE A 254 31.09 14.47 -43.19
CA ILE A 254 31.31 14.49 -41.73
C ILE A 254 32.52 13.61 -41.40
N THR A 255 33.69 14.12 -41.80
CA THR A 255 34.97 13.76 -41.19
C THR A 255 35.60 15.09 -40.79
N SER A 256 36.24 15.09 -39.61
CA SER A 256 37.01 16.18 -38.99
C SER A 256 36.25 17.46 -38.62
N GLU A 257 35.65 17.49 -37.41
CA GLU A 257 35.72 18.70 -36.55
C GLU A 257 35.18 18.56 -35.12
N GLN A 258 34.59 17.44 -34.70
CA GLN A 258 34.16 17.24 -33.30
C GLN A 258 35.05 16.28 -32.49
N LYS A 259 36.36 16.33 -32.73
CA LYS A 259 37.38 15.57 -31.95
C LYS A 259 38.12 16.41 -30.90
N GLN A 260 37.68 17.64 -30.61
CA GLN A 260 38.32 18.51 -29.62
C GLN A 260 37.28 19.27 -28.78
N ALA A 261 36.55 18.58 -27.90
CA ALA A 261 35.91 19.22 -26.74
C ALA A 261 35.38 18.23 -25.67
N ILE A 262 36.06 17.11 -25.41
CA ILE A 262 35.87 16.38 -24.13
C ILE A 262 37.25 15.86 -23.69
N LYS A 263 38.04 16.78 -23.14
CA LYS A 263 39.23 16.47 -22.36
C LYS A 263 39.09 17.20 -21.02
N VAL A 264 38.09 16.78 -20.25
CA VAL A 264 37.96 17.13 -18.84
C VAL A 264 37.74 15.81 -18.10
N GLU A 265 38.85 15.35 -17.50
CA GLU A 265 38.87 14.70 -16.18
C GLU A 265 37.96 13.47 -15.96
N GLN A 266 38.40 12.31 -16.44
CA GLN A 266 38.05 11.04 -15.81
C GLN A 266 39.31 10.19 -15.62
N LYS A 267 40.00 10.47 -14.53
CA LYS A 267 41.09 9.64 -14.02
C LYS A 267 40.61 9.01 -12.70
N GLY A 268 39.88 7.90 -12.80
CA GLY A 268 39.64 7.04 -11.64
C GLY A 268 38.25 6.42 -11.52
N GLU A 269 37.73 5.74 -12.54
CA GLU A 269 36.48 4.95 -12.34
C GLU A 269 36.31 3.75 -13.28
N THR A 270 37.40 3.19 -13.80
CA THR A 270 37.35 2.03 -14.73
C THR A 270 37.16 0.68 -14.03
N SER A 271 37.08 0.63 -12.70
CA SER A 271 37.02 -0.62 -11.93
C SER A 271 35.59 -1.14 -11.73
N ILE A 272 34.61 -0.25 -11.55
CA ILE A 272 33.23 -0.63 -11.21
C ILE A 272 32.46 -1.09 -12.45
N ILE A 273 32.60 -0.36 -13.58
CA ILE A 273 31.90 -0.69 -14.83
C ILE A 273 32.34 -2.07 -15.36
N LYS A 274 33.63 -2.42 -15.23
CA LYS A 274 34.14 -3.76 -15.59
C LYS A 274 33.54 -4.88 -14.74
N ARG A 275 33.26 -4.63 -13.46
CA ARG A 275 32.64 -5.62 -12.57
C ARG A 275 31.17 -5.86 -12.92
N ILE A 276 30.43 -4.79 -13.26
CA ILE A 276 29.02 -4.89 -13.64
C ILE A 276 28.87 -5.65 -14.97
N ILE A 277 29.70 -5.36 -15.96
CA ILE A 277 29.65 -6.05 -17.26
C ILE A 277 29.97 -7.54 -17.10
N ASN A 278 30.98 -7.89 -16.29
CA ASN A 278 31.36 -9.29 -16.11
C ASN A 278 30.32 -10.09 -15.31
N TRP A 279 29.65 -9.45 -14.34
CA TRP A 279 28.52 -10.06 -13.63
C TRP A 279 27.32 -10.31 -14.55
N PHE A 280 27.02 -9.36 -15.45
CA PHE A 280 25.92 -9.49 -16.41
C PHE A 280 26.16 -10.62 -17.43
N ILE A 281 27.39 -10.80 -17.90
CA ILE A 281 27.73 -11.89 -18.85
C ILE A 281 27.58 -13.27 -18.19
N LEU A 282 27.83 -13.38 -16.87
CA LEU A 282 27.67 -14.64 -16.13
C LEU A 282 26.20 -15.01 -15.87
N LEU A 283 25.28 -14.04 -15.96
CA LEU A 283 23.85 -14.25 -15.76
C LEU A 283 23.13 -14.85 -16.98
N PHE A 284 23.76 -14.79 -18.16
CA PHE A 284 23.19 -15.27 -19.43
C PHE A 284 24.01 -16.42 -20.05
N LYS A 285 24.78 -17.14 -19.22
CA LYS A 285 25.45 -18.39 -19.56
C LYS A 285 24.99 -19.49 -18.62
#